data_AF-A0A0H5PYZ3-F1
#
_entry.id   AF-A0A0H5PYZ3-F1
#
_cell.length_a   1.000
_cell.length_b   1.000
_cell.length_c   1.000
_cell.angle_alpha   90.00
_cell.angle_beta   90.00
_cell.angle_gamma   90.00
#
_symmetry.space_group_name_H-M   'P 1'
#
loop_
_entity.id
_entity.type
_entity.pdbx_description
1 polymer ?
#
loop_
_entity_poly.entity_id
_entity_poly.type
_entity_poly.pdbx_seq_one_letter_code
_entity_poly.pdbx_strand_id
1 'polypeptide(L)'
;MGKIIDFGKLRNEQEPALAVERTESFYSTARELSDFIAALPISREENDRLIALIIQQVQDGEQGAFAQGLRIGKEFADWKENE
;
A
#
# COMPACT_ATOMS: atom_id res chain seq x y z
N MET A 1 36.40 -3.54 -6.06
CA MET A 1 35.62 -4.73 -5.68
C MET A 1 34.32 -4.24 -5.08
N GLY A 2 33.22 -4.32 -5.83
CA GLY A 2 31.90 -3.86 -5.36
C GLY A 2 31.36 -4.82 -4.31
N LYS A 3 30.75 -4.30 -3.24
CA LYS A 3 30.03 -5.12 -2.28
C LYS A 3 28.78 -5.66 -2.97
N ILE A 4 28.75 -6.97 -3.23
CA ILE A 4 27.55 -7.66 -3.67
C ILE A 4 26.58 -7.69 -2.49
N ILE A 5 25.45 -6.99 -2.61
CA ILE A 5 24.35 -7.10 -1.65
C ILE A 5 23.49 -8.29 -2.11
N ASP A 6 23.58 -9.37 -1.35
CA ASP A 6 22.80 -10.58 -1.54
C ASP A 6 21.41 -10.42 -0.92
N PHE A 7 20.42 -10.04 -1.75
CA PHE A 7 19.02 -9.88 -1.33
C PHE A 7 18.40 -11.20 -0.82
N GLY A 8 19.01 -12.36 -1.08
CA GLY A 8 18.60 -13.63 -0.48
C GLY A 8 18.91 -13.73 1.01
N LYS A 9 19.91 -12.99 1.51
CA LYS A 9 20.25 -12.92 2.95
C LYS A 9 19.39 -11.91 3.73
N LEU A 10 18.86 -10.89 3.06
CA LEU A 10 17.85 -9.98 3.63
C LEU A 10 16.50 -10.66 3.87
N ARG A 11 16.30 -11.87 3.33
CA ARG A 11 15.07 -12.65 3.55
C ARG A 11 14.89 -13.10 5.02
N ASN A 12 15.96 -13.08 5.82
CA ASN A 12 15.94 -13.39 7.27
C ASN A 12 15.98 -12.13 8.16
N GLU A 13 16.23 -10.95 7.61
CA GLU A 13 16.16 -9.67 8.31
C GLU A 13 15.00 -8.91 7.70
N GLN A 14 13.82 -8.98 8.35
CA GLN A 14 12.57 -8.26 8.02
C GLN A 14 12.60 -7.61 6.64
N GLU A 15 11.97 -8.25 5.65
CA GLU A 15 11.73 -7.67 4.32
C GLU A 15 11.55 -6.15 4.45
N PRO A 16 12.26 -5.31 3.67
CA PRO A 16 12.18 -3.87 3.81
C PRO A 16 10.72 -3.44 3.68
N ALA A 17 10.07 -3.29 4.83
CA ALA A 17 8.65 -3.04 4.95
C ALA A 17 8.51 -1.54 5.13
N LEU A 18 8.01 -0.87 4.09
CA LEU A 18 7.55 0.49 4.24
C LEU A 18 6.24 0.43 5.02
N ALA A 19 6.27 0.88 6.27
CA ALA A 19 5.04 1.09 7.03
C ALA A 19 4.26 2.23 6.38
N VAL A 20 3.15 1.91 5.73
CA VAL A 20 2.21 2.92 5.25
C VAL A 20 1.50 3.49 6.47
N GLU A 21 1.92 4.68 6.90
CA GLU A 21 1.30 5.37 8.02
C GLU A 21 -0.09 5.88 7.63
N ARG A 22 -1.09 5.54 8.44
CA ARG A 22 -2.43 6.11 8.30
C ARG A 22 -2.43 7.50 8.91
N THR A 23 -2.65 8.51 8.08
CA THR A 23 -2.75 9.90 8.49
C THR A 23 -4.08 10.20 9.18
N GLU A 24 -4.17 11.33 9.88
CA GLU A 24 -5.46 11.81 10.40
C GLU A 24 -6.51 11.97 9.30
N SER A 25 -6.08 12.43 8.10
CA SER A 25 -6.96 12.55 6.93
C SER A 25 -7.50 11.20 6.45
N PHE A 26 -6.71 10.12 6.53
CA PHE A 26 -7.19 8.77 6.23
C PHE A 26 -8.33 8.39 7.18
N TYR A 27 -8.16 8.61 8.48
CA TYR A 27 -9.18 8.27 9.47
C TYR A 27 -10.44 9.12 9.33
N SER A 28 -10.32 10.41 9.01
CA SER A 28 -11.50 11.27 8.78
C SER A 28 -12.30 10.81 7.58
N THR A 29 -11.64 10.53 6.45
CA THR A 29 -12.31 10.06 5.23
C THR A 29 -12.91 8.67 5.41
N ALA A 30 -12.22 7.76 6.12
CA ALA A 30 -12.75 6.44 6.43
C ALA A 30 -14.02 6.51 7.30
N ARG A 31 -14.08 7.45 8.24
CA ARG A 31 -15.28 7.67 9.06
C ARG A 31 -16.43 8.21 8.23
N GLU A 32 -16.19 9.24 7.41
CA GLU A 32 -17.21 9.81 6.52
C GLU A 32 -17.78 8.75 5.55
N LEU A 33 -16.91 7.92 4.97
CA LEU A 33 -17.32 6.81 4.10
C LEU A 33 -18.17 5.78 4.86
N SER A 34 -17.78 5.43 6.08
CA SER A 34 -18.53 4.51 6.93
C SER A 34 -19.93 5.05 7.26
N ASP A 35 -20.03 6.34 7.61
CA ASP A 35 -21.30 6.98 7.94
C ASP A 35 -22.23 7.03 6.71
N PHE A 36 -21.67 7.31 5.52
CA PHE A 36 -22.42 7.29 4.26
C PHE A 36 -22.95 5.89 3.94
N ILE A 37 -22.10 4.86 4.02
CA ILE A 37 -22.49 3.49 3.72
C ILE A 37 -23.56 2.99 4.70
N ALA A 38 -23.45 3.35 5.99
CA ALA A 38 -24.43 2.99 7.00
C ALA A 38 -25.83 3.58 6.75
N ALA A 39 -25.92 4.67 5.98
CA ALA A 39 -27.19 5.29 5.60
C ALA A 39 -27.83 4.66 4.35
N LEU A 40 -27.15 3.75 3.64
CA LEU A 40 -27.68 3.11 2.45
C LEU A 40 -28.75 2.06 2.80
N PRO A 41 -29.83 1.93 2.02
CA PRO A 41 -30.87 0.93 2.24
C PRO A 41 -30.45 -0.45 1.71
N ILE A 42 -29.30 -0.93 2.15
CA ILE A 42 -28.73 -2.24 1.76
C ILE A 42 -28.84 -3.22 2.93
N SER A 43 -28.90 -4.51 2.61
CA SER A 43 -28.82 -5.56 3.63
C SER A 43 -27.46 -5.57 4.32
N ARG A 44 -27.40 -6.21 5.49
CA ARG A 44 -26.14 -6.39 6.22
C ARG A 44 -25.13 -7.19 5.40
N GLU A 45 -25.55 -8.24 4.69
CA GLU A 45 -24.63 -9.03 3.85
C GLU A 45 -24.08 -8.22 2.67
N GLU A 46 -24.90 -7.38 2.04
CA GLU A 46 -24.45 -6.47 0.98
C GLU A 46 -23.47 -5.42 1.51
N ASN A 47 -23.71 -4.88 2.71
CA ASN A 47 -22.81 -3.96 3.38
C ASN A 47 -21.46 -4.62 3.67
N ASP A 48 -21.45 -5.81 4.27
CA ASP A 48 -20.21 -6.53 4.60
C ASP A 48 -19.40 -6.82 3.33
N ARG A 49 -20.08 -7.18 2.23
CA ARG A 49 -19.44 -7.39 0.92
C ARG A 49 -18.89 -6.09 0.33
N LEU A 50 -19.62 -4.97 0.43
CA LEU A 50 -19.19 -3.66 -0.06
C LEU A 50 -17.91 -3.22 0.68
N ILE A 51 -17.89 -3.31 2.00
CA ILE A 51 -16.72 -2.99 2.82
C ILE A 51 -15.52 -3.86 2.44
N ALA A 52 -15.73 -5.17 2.28
CA ALA A 52 -14.66 -6.08 1.86
C ALA A 52 -14.06 -5.69 0.49
N LEU A 53 -14.90 -5.32 -0.48
CA LEU A 53 -14.44 -4.88 -1.81
C LEU A 53 -13.67 -3.56 -1.75
N ILE A 54 -14.11 -2.60 -0.94
CA ILE A 54 -13.42 -1.32 -0.75
C ILE A 54 -12.04 -1.56 -0.12
N ILE A 55 -11.95 -2.40 0.92
CA ILE A 55 -10.67 -2.74 1.56
C ILE A 55 -9.72 -3.38 0.55
N GLN A 56 -10.20 -4.36 -0.22
CA GLN A 56 -9.37 -5.01 -1.24
C GLN A 56 -8.88 -4.01 -2.30
N GLN A 57 -9.76 -3.14 -2.80
CA GLN A 57 -9.38 -2.12 -3.78
C GLN A 57 -8.28 -1.19 -3.27
N VAL A 58 -8.39 -0.73 -2.01
CA VAL A 58 -7.37 0.13 -1.38
C VAL A 58 -6.05 -0.62 -1.25
N GLN A 59 -6.07 -1.87 -0.78
CA GLN A 59 -4.87 -2.69 -0.64
C GLN A 59 -4.17 -2.95 -1.98
N ASP A 60 -4.93 -3.27 -3.03
CA ASP A 60 -4.39 -3.48 -4.38
C ASP A 60 -3.74 -2.19 -4.91
N GLY A 61 -4.38 -1.04 -4.67
CA GLY A 61 -3.84 0.27 -5.01
C GLY A 61 -2.54 0.62 -4.27
N GLU A 62 -2.50 0.38 -2.95
CA GLU A 62 -1.32 0.62 -2.10
C GLU A 62 -0.14 -0.27 -2.51
N GLN A 63 -0.38 -1.57 -2.74
CA GLN A 63 0.64 -2.50 -3.22
C GLN A 63 1.18 -2.10 -4.60
N GLY A 64 0.27 -1.72 -5.51
CA GLY A 64 0.64 -1.23 -6.84
C GLY A 64 1.48 0.05 -6.79
N ALA A 65 1.12 1.00 -5.93
CA ALA A 65 1.86 2.24 -5.74
C ALA A 65 3.25 1.98 -5.14
N PHE A 66 3.34 1.09 -4.14
CA PHE A 66 4.61 0.69 -3.55
C PHE A 66 5.56 0.06 -4.59
N ALA A 67 5.07 -0.90 -5.38
CA ALA A 67 5.86 -1.56 -6.41
C ALA A 67 6.35 -0.56 -7.49
N GLN A 68 5.50 0.38 -7.88
CA GLN A 68 5.87 1.46 -8.81
C GLN A 68 6.94 2.38 -8.20
N GLY A 69 6.79 2.77 -6.94
CA GLY A 69 7.74 3.61 -6.22
C GLY A 69 9.12 2.95 -6.10
N LEU A 70 9.17 1.66 -5.74
CA LEU A 70 10.43 0.90 -5.70
C LEU A 70 11.12 0.85 -7.06
N ARG A 71 10.36 0.60 -8.13
CA ARG A 71 10.90 0.57 -9.49
C ARG A 71 11.50 1.92 -9.89
N ILE A 72 10.76 3.01 -9.68
CA ILE A 72 11.24 4.37 -9.99
C ILE A 72 12.50 4.70 -9.17
N GLY A 73 12.52 4.34 -7.88
CA GLY A 73 13.68 4.56 -7.02
C GLY A 73 14.93 3.83 -7.52
N LYS A 74 14.78 2.59 -7.99
CA LYS A 74 15.87 1.83 -8.62
C LYS A 74 16.33 2.49 -9.91
N GLU A 75 15.42 2.82 -10.82
CA GLU A 75 15.75 3.47 -12.10
C GLU A 75 16.48 4.80 -11.90
N PHE A 76 16.09 5.57 -10.87
CA PHE A 76 16.77 6.80 -10.51
C PHE A 76 18.19 6.58 -9.97
N ALA A 77 18.39 5.58 -9.11
CA ALA A 77 19.72 5.21 -8.62
C ALA A 77 20.63 4.76 -9.76
N ASP A 78 20.13 3.90 -10.65
CA ASP A 78 20.86 3.42 -11.83
C ASP A 78 21.24 4.61 -12.74
N TRP A 79 20.35 5.59 -12.95
CA TRP A 79 20.69 6.80 -13.70
C TRP A 79 21.81 7.61 -13.05
N LYS A 80 21.77 7.78 -11.72
CA LYS A 80 22.79 8.53 -10.97
C LYS A 80 24.17 7.89 -10.97
N GLU A 81 24.27 6.57 -10.99
CA GLU A 81 25.56 5.87 -11.06
C GLU A 81 26.23 5.95 -12.45
N ASN A 82 25.44 6.23 -13.50
CA ASN A 82 25.91 6.35 -14.88
C ASN A 82 26.18 7.80 -15.33
N GLU A 83 26.04 8.77 -14.42
CA GLU A 83 26.40 10.20 -14.58
C GLU A 83 27.84 10.46 -14.12
#